data_AF-A0A954PMB1-F1
#
_entry.id   AF-A0A954PMB1-F1
#
_cell.length_a   1.000
_cell.length_b   1.000
_cell.length_c   1.000
_cell.angle_alpha   90.00
_cell.angle_beta   90.00
_cell.angle_gamma   90.00
#
_symmetry.space_group_name_H-M   'P 1'
#
loop_
_entity.id
_entity.type
_entity.pdbx_description
1 polymer ?
#
loop_
_entity_poly.entity_id
_entity_poly.type
_entity_poly.pdbx_seq_one_letter_code
_entity_poly.pdbx_strand_id
1 'polypeptide(L)'
;EGNADLGVSLPALHIACMGLEKIIPRLSDLAVFTRLLARSATGQPITTYTSHFHGPRPGGQLHIVIVDNGRTDIRATPAYRSALQCIRCGACMNTCPVYRRSGGHSYSHTVPGPIGSILAPASDPQAHHSLPYACTLCGSCTDVCPVKIPLHHQLLAWRGELAQRKMIPLGKRLSMKLARIVLGTPWIYRSAGWLARKSLRILPHWLTHNRLNTWTRQRELPSAPQKSFRELYRKMKG
;
A
#
# COMPACT_ATOMS: atom_id res chain seq x y z
N GLU A 1 -14.04 -18.31 -14.35
CA GLU A 1 -14.77 -17.38 -15.23
C GLU A 1 -15.02 -18.09 -16.55
N GLY A 2 -16.19 -17.93 -17.16
CA GLY A 2 -16.50 -18.62 -18.44
C GLY A 2 -15.55 -18.29 -19.58
N ASN A 3 -14.90 -17.12 -19.55
CA ASN A 3 -13.89 -16.74 -20.54
C ASN A 3 -12.65 -17.64 -20.50
N ALA A 4 -12.26 -18.10 -19.31
CA ALA A 4 -11.15 -19.03 -19.18
C ALA A 4 -11.49 -20.37 -19.82
N ASP A 5 -12.72 -20.86 -19.60
CA ASP A 5 -13.19 -22.14 -20.16
C ASP A 5 -13.27 -22.10 -21.69
N LEU A 6 -13.75 -21.00 -22.27
CA LEU A 6 -13.73 -20.82 -23.73
C LEU A 6 -12.29 -20.83 -24.28
N GLY A 7 -11.38 -20.09 -23.62
CA GLY A 7 -10.00 -19.92 -24.06
C GLY A 7 -9.15 -21.19 -23.97
N VAL A 8 -9.50 -22.12 -23.08
CA VAL A 8 -8.77 -23.39 -22.88
C VAL A 8 -9.41 -24.58 -23.58
N SER A 9 -10.72 -24.54 -23.87
CA SER A 9 -11.41 -25.67 -24.51
C SER A 9 -11.27 -25.69 -26.04
N LEU A 10 -11.15 -24.53 -26.69
CA LEU A 10 -11.05 -24.43 -28.15
C LEU A 10 -9.68 -24.84 -28.72
N PRO A 11 -8.56 -24.20 -28.31
CA PRO A 11 -7.25 -24.47 -28.92
C PRO A 11 -6.66 -25.81 -28.50
N ALA A 12 -5.82 -26.40 -29.37
CA ALA A 12 -5.03 -27.58 -29.01
C ALA A 12 -3.88 -27.26 -28.03
N LEU A 13 -3.54 -25.98 -27.88
CA LEU A 13 -2.47 -25.48 -27.04
C LEU A 13 -3.05 -24.63 -25.90
N HIS A 14 -2.79 -25.03 -24.66
CA HIS A 14 -3.09 -24.26 -23.45
C HIS A 14 -1.78 -23.83 -22.79
N ILE A 15 -1.55 -22.52 -22.69
CA ILE A 15 -0.43 -21.94 -21.94
C ILE A 15 -0.98 -21.23 -20.70
N ALA A 16 -0.69 -21.76 -19.51
CA ALA A 16 -1.10 -21.20 -18.23
C ALA A 16 0.07 -20.46 -17.58
N CYS A 17 0.01 -19.13 -17.56
CA CYS A 17 1.02 -18.27 -16.93
C CYS A 17 0.54 -17.82 -15.53
N MET A 18 1.33 -18.07 -14.49
CA MET A 18 0.99 -17.68 -13.12
C MET A 18 2.23 -17.35 -12.28
N GLY A 19 2.06 -16.54 -11.24
CA GLY A 19 3.14 -16.23 -10.30
C GLY A 19 3.32 -17.32 -9.25
N LEU A 20 4.46 -17.29 -8.54
CA LEU A 20 4.71 -18.13 -7.35
C LEU A 20 3.92 -17.62 -6.12
N GLU A 21 2.59 -17.62 -6.23
CA GLU A 21 1.62 -17.22 -5.20
C GLU A 21 0.37 -18.12 -5.29
N LYS A 22 -0.52 -18.09 -4.28
CA LYS A 22 -1.77 -18.89 -4.25
C LYS A 22 -1.58 -20.42 -4.21
N ILE A 23 -0.48 -20.90 -3.66
CA ILE A 23 -0.24 -22.33 -3.50
C ILE A 23 -0.98 -22.82 -2.26
N ILE A 24 -1.81 -23.85 -2.43
CA ILE A 24 -2.47 -24.56 -1.33
C ILE A 24 -1.81 -25.93 -1.13
N PRO A 25 -1.71 -26.43 0.10
CA PRO A 25 -0.95 -27.64 0.39
C PRO A 25 -1.67 -28.91 -0.08
N ARG A 26 -3.01 -28.95 -0.05
CA ARG A 26 -3.81 -30.12 -0.40
C ARG A 26 -5.06 -29.72 -1.20
N LEU A 27 -5.51 -30.62 -2.06
CA LEU A 27 -6.74 -30.44 -2.83
C LEU A 27 -7.98 -30.32 -1.92
N SER A 28 -8.02 -31.03 -0.80
CA SER A 28 -9.12 -30.97 0.18
C SER A 28 -9.32 -29.58 0.79
N ASP A 29 -8.28 -28.75 0.82
CA ASP A 29 -8.35 -27.39 1.36
C ASP A 29 -8.97 -26.40 0.34
N LEU A 30 -9.08 -26.79 -0.94
CA LEU A 30 -9.53 -25.93 -2.03
C LEU A 30 -10.96 -25.40 -1.82
N ALA A 31 -11.88 -26.23 -1.32
CA ALA A 31 -13.26 -25.85 -1.06
C ALA A 31 -13.38 -24.71 -0.04
N VAL A 32 -12.44 -24.63 0.91
CA VAL A 32 -12.38 -23.54 1.88
C VAL A 32 -11.97 -22.24 1.17
N PHE A 33 -10.92 -22.30 0.35
CA PHE A 33 -10.41 -21.13 -0.36
C PHE A 33 -11.35 -20.60 -1.43
N THR A 34 -12.06 -21.45 -2.17
CA THR A 34 -13.07 -21.01 -3.16
C THR A 34 -14.23 -20.28 -2.48
N ARG A 35 -14.71 -20.78 -1.35
CA ARG A 35 -15.74 -20.12 -0.52
C ARG A 35 -15.25 -18.80 0.07
N LEU A 36 -14.05 -18.79 0.65
CA LEU A 36 -13.44 -17.57 1.21
C LEU A 36 -13.25 -16.51 0.13
N LEU A 37 -12.79 -16.89 -1.06
CA LEU A 37 -12.60 -15.99 -2.18
C LEU A 37 -13.92 -15.33 -2.58
N ALA A 38 -14.95 -16.13 -2.89
CA ALA A 38 -16.24 -15.62 -3.36
C ALA A 38 -16.93 -14.71 -2.34
N ARG A 39 -16.95 -15.12 -1.07
CA ARG A 39 -17.56 -14.34 0.01
C ARG A 39 -16.85 -13.01 0.23
N SER A 40 -15.51 -13.01 0.16
CA SER A 40 -14.71 -11.80 0.39
C SER A 40 -14.70 -10.87 -0.82
N ALA A 41 -14.84 -11.40 -2.03
CA ALA A 41 -14.80 -10.64 -3.28
C ALA A 41 -16.15 -10.00 -3.62
N THR A 42 -17.20 -10.83 -3.65
CA THR A 42 -18.51 -10.47 -4.22
C THR A 42 -19.67 -10.76 -3.27
N GLY A 43 -19.42 -11.30 -2.08
CA GLY A 43 -20.46 -11.72 -1.13
C GLY A 43 -21.19 -13.00 -1.54
N GLN A 44 -20.74 -13.68 -2.59
CA GLN A 44 -21.36 -14.92 -3.06
C GLN A 44 -21.03 -16.10 -2.13
N PRO A 45 -21.93 -17.10 -1.96
CA PRO A 45 -21.67 -18.25 -1.10
C PRO A 45 -20.43 -19.06 -1.50
N ILE A 46 -20.21 -19.21 -2.81
CA ILE A 46 -19.08 -19.87 -3.49
C ILE A 46 -18.96 -19.32 -4.92
N THR A 47 -17.86 -19.59 -5.61
CA THR A 47 -17.62 -19.27 -7.01
C THR A 47 -18.61 -19.99 -7.93
N THR A 48 -19.16 -19.30 -8.94
CA THR A 48 -20.09 -19.90 -9.91
C THR A 48 -19.43 -20.93 -10.81
N TYR A 49 -18.19 -20.67 -11.23
CA TYR A 49 -17.41 -21.55 -12.11
C TYR A 49 -16.02 -21.76 -11.50
N THR A 50 -15.60 -23.01 -11.38
CA THR A 50 -14.26 -23.39 -10.91
C THR A 50 -13.79 -24.58 -11.73
N SER A 51 -12.77 -24.34 -12.54
CA SER A 51 -12.25 -25.31 -13.51
C SER A 51 -10.93 -25.87 -13.01
N HIS A 52 -10.78 -27.18 -13.10
CA HIS A 52 -9.61 -27.90 -12.61
C HIS A 52 -8.89 -28.53 -13.80
N PHE A 53 -7.65 -28.11 -14.05
CA PHE A 53 -6.83 -28.61 -15.13
C PHE A 53 -5.79 -29.57 -14.56
N HIS A 54 -5.97 -30.87 -14.82
CA HIS A 54 -5.06 -31.93 -14.36
C HIS A 54 -4.02 -32.35 -15.41
N GLY A 55 -4.20 -31.92 -16.66
CA GLY A 55 -3.33 -32.28 -17.78
C GLY A 55 -3.85 -31.70 -19.10
N PRO A 56 -3.14 -31.93 -20.21
CA PRO A 56 -3.62 -31.56 -21.53
C PRO A 56 -4.87 -32.39 -21.91
N ARG A 57 -5.70 -31.83 -22.79
CA ARG A 57 -6.75 -32.61 -23.47
C ARG A 57 -6.11 -33.66 -24.40
N PRO A 58 -6.82 -34.76 -24.75
CA PRO A 58 -6.33 -35.72 -25.75
C PRO A 58 -5.90 -35.02 -27.05
N GLY A 59 -4.69 -35.30 -27.53
CA GLY A 59 -4.12 -34.66 -28.73
C GLY A 59 -3.76 -33.17 -28.56
N GLY A 60 -3.80 -32.63 -27.35
CA GLY A 60 -3.42 -31.25 -27.03
C GLY A 60 -2.14 -31.14 -26.21
N GLN A 61 -1.74 -29.91 -25.90
CA GLN A 61 -0.59 -29.56 -25.09
C GLN A 61 -0.97 -28.60 -23.96
N LEU A 62 -0.36 -28.78 -22.78
CA LEU A 62 -0.51 -27.91 -21.62
C LEU A 62 0.89 -27.48 -21.18
N HIS A 63 1.18 -26.19 -21.28
CA HIS A 63 2.42 -25.57 -20.80
C HIS A 63 2.12 -24.70 -19.59
N ILE A 64 2.80 -24.95 -18.48
CA ILE A 64 2.66 -24.16 -17.25
C ILE A 64 3.92 -23.29 -17.09
N VAL A 65 3.73 -21.98 -17.11
CA VAL A 65 4.80 -20.99 -16.94
C VAL A 65 4.67 -20.36 -15.56
N ILE A 66 5.61 -20.67 -14.66
CA ILE A 66 5.69 -20.06 -13.34
C ILE A 66 6.63 -18.86 -13.41
N VAL A 67 6.07 -17.66 -13.21
CA VAL A 67 6.81 -16.40 -13.28
C VAL A 67 7.23 -16.00 -11.88
N ASP A 68 8.54 -15.96 -11.62
CA ASP A 68 9.04 -15.55 -10.31
C ASP A 68 8.80 -14.06 -10.04
N ASN A 69 9.21 -13.15 -10.93
CA ASN A 69 8.99 -11.69 -10.78
C ASN A 69 9.23 -11.14 -9.35
N GLY A 70 10.29 -11.58 -8.68
CA GLY A 70 10.65 -11.18 -7.32
C GLY A 70 9.92 -11.93 -6.19
N ARG A 71 9.12 -12.96 -6.48
CA ARG A 71 8.40 -13.73 -5.45
C ARG A 71 9.35 -14.62 -4.64
N THR A 72 10.47 -15.08 -5.20
CA THR A 72 11.48 -15.80 -4.43
C THR A 72 12.07 -14.93 -3.32
N ASP A 73 12.36 -13.65 -3.59
CA ASP A 73 12.88 -12.70 -2.60
C ASP A 73 11.84 -12.38 -1.52
N ILE A 74 10.57 -12.20 -1.92
CA ILE A 74 9.45 -12.04 -0.98
C ILE A 74 9.36 -13.27 -0.07
N ARG A 75 9.48 -14.48 -0.62
CA ARG A 75 9.40 -15.75 0.13
C ARG A 75 10.53 -15.85 1.17
N ALA A 76 11.74 -15.43 0.79
CA ALA A 76 12.91 -15.45 1.65
C ALA A 76 12.83 -14.40 2.78
N THR A 77 12.04 -13.34 2.59
CA THR A 77 11.95 -12.23 3.56
C THR A 77 10.78 -12.43 4.54
N PRO A 78 11.04 -12.63 5.85
CA PRO A 78 9.96 -12.89 6.83
C PRO A 78 8.90 -11.80 6.89
N ALA A 79 9.29 -10.53 6.72
CA ALA A 79 8.37 -9.41 6.69
C ALA A 79 7.35 -9.50 5.56
N TYR A 80 7.72 -10.06 4.40
CA TYR A 80 6.92 -10.03 3.18
C TYR A 80 6.30 -11.38 2.79
N ARG A 81 6.81 -12.51 3.31
CA ARG A 81 6.41 -13.85 2.82
C ARG A 81 4.91 -14.10 2.81
N SER A 82 4.16 -13.56 3.77
CA SER A 82 2.71 -13.75 3.85
C SER A 82 1.96 -13.07 2.70
N ALA A 83 2.57 -12.12 1.98
CA ALA A 83 1.99 -11.57 0.76
C ALA A 83 1.70 -12.66 -0.31
N LEU A 84 2.51 -13.73 -0.34
CA LEU A 84 2.34 -14.84 -1.28
C LEU A 84 1.12 -15.73 -0.97
N GLN A 85 0.51 -15.57 0.20
CA GLN A 85 -0.73 -16.24 0.59
C GLN A 85 -1.97 -15.59 -0.04
N CYS A 86 -1.79 -14.47 -0.76
CA CYS A 86 -2.91 -13.72 -1.32
C CYS A 86 -3.71 -14.55 -2.34
N ILE A 87 -4.98 -14.79 -2.04
CA ILE A 87 -5.93 -15.48 -2.93
C ILE A 87 -6.56 -14.57 -4.00
N ARG A 88 -6.12 -13.31 -4.09
CA ARG A 88 -6.63 -12.28 -5.01
C ARG A 88 -8.16 -12.09 -4.96
N CYS A 89 -8.73 -12.15 -3.76
CA CYS A 89 -10.17 -11.90 -3.56
C CYS A 89 -10.57 -10.41 -3.67
N GLY A 90 -9.63 -9.48 -3.74
CA GLY A 90 -9.96 -8.05 -3.92
C GLY A 90 -10.50 -7.31 -2.68
N ALA A 91 -10.81 -7.99 -1.57
CA ALA A 91 -11.32 -7.36 -0.34
C ALA A 91 -10.48 -6.17 0.14
N CYS A 92 -9.14 -6.31 0.08
CA CYS A 92 -8.22 -5.24 0.45
C CYS A 92 -8.35 -3.99 -0.44
N MET A 93 -8.68 -4.15 -1.72
CA MET A 93 -8.89 -3.05 -2.67
C MET A 93 -10.21 -2.35 -2.39
N ASN A 94 -11.27 -3.14 -2.17
CA ASN A 94 -12.62 -2.64 -1.92
C ASN A 94 -12.73 -1.79 -0.65
N THR A 95 -11.94 -2.09 0.38
CA THR A 95 -11.91 -1.27 1.61
C THR A 95 -10.92 -0.10 1.54
N CYS A 96 -9.95 -0.13 0.61
CA CYS A 96 -8.88 0.85 0.58
C CYS A 96 -9.39 2.23 0.13
N PRO A 97 -9.28 3.28 0.96
CA PRO A 97 -9.78 4.61 0.59
C PRO A 97 -9.00 5.21 -0.59
N VAL A 98 -7.72 4.86 -0.74
CA VAL A 98 -6.88 5.33 -1.86
C VAL A 98 -7.39 4.70 -3.16
N TYR A 99 -7.47 3.36 -3.22
CA TYR A 99 -7.93 2.65 -4.40
C TYR A 99 -9.34 3.06 -4.83
N ARG A 100 -10.27 3.21 -3.88
CA ARG A 100 -11.65 3.65 -4.17
C ARG A 100 -11.74 5.05 -4.77
N ARG A 101 -10.74 5.91 -4.56
CA ARG A 101 -10.73 7.30 -5.06
C ARG A 101 -9.87 7.48 -6.29
N SER A 102 -8.75 6.78 -6.39
CA SER A 102 -7.82 6.89 -7.53
C SER A 102 -8.14 5.90 -8.66
N GLY A 103 -8.78 4.77 -8.34
CA GLY A 103 -8.90 3.64 -9.25
C GLY A 103 -7.58 2.89 -9.45
N GLY A 104 -7.62 1.86 -10.30
CA GLY A 104 -6.47 0.99 -10.56
C GLY A 104 -5.37 1.61 -11.42
N HIS A 105 -5.72 2.45 -12.39
CA HIS A 105 -4.75 3.04 -13.33
C HIS A 105 -3.69 3.92 -12.66
N SER A 106 -4.04 4.60 -11.57
CA SER A 106 -3.11 5.45 -10.82
C SER A 106 -1.96 4.69 -10.15
N TYR A 107 -2.04 3.36 -10.06
CA TYR A 107 -0.97 2.52 -9.48
C TYR A 107 0.16 2.21 -10.47
N SER A 108 0.00 2.51 -11.77
CA SER A 108 1.03 2.30 -12.81
C SER A 108 1.71 0.92 -12.73
N HIS A 109 0.94 -0.12 -12.38
CA HIS A 109 1.38 -1.49 -12.20
C HIS A 109 0.20 -2.43 -12.46
N THR A 110 0.48 -3.63 -12.99
CA THR A 110 -0.55 -4.60 -13.43
C THR A 110 -1.47 -5.05 -12.30
N VAL A 111 -0.89 -5.25 -11.11
CA VAL A 111 -1.64 -5.54 -9.88
C VAL A 111 -1.80 -4.24 -9.10
N PRO A 112 -3.01 -3.67 -8.98
CA PRO A 112 -3.23 -2.45 -8.22
C PRO A 112 -3.56 -2.74 -6.74
N GLY A 113 -3.74 -1.66 -5.98
CA GLY A 113 -4.20 -1.73 -4.60
C GLY A 113 -3.14 -2.21 -3.60
N PRO A 114 -3.53 -2.48 -2.34
CA PRO A 114 -2.57 -2.76 -1.26
C PRO A 114 -1.62 -3.93 -1.53
N ILE A 115 -2.12 -5.06 -2.07
CA ILE A 115 -1.27 -6.19 -2.42
C ILE A 115 -0.30 -5.84 -3.56
N GLY A 116 -0.78 -5.13 -4.58
CA GLY A 116 0.03 -4.66 -5.70
C GLY A 116 1.19 -3.79 -5.25
N SER A 117 0.92 -2.86 -4.32
CA SER A 117 1.94 -1.98 -3.73
C SER A 117 2.98 -2.70 -2.87
N ILE A 118 2.79 -3.98 -2.54
CA ILE A 118 3.79 -4.83 -1.87
C ILE A 118 4.57 -5.65 -2.90
N LEU A 119 3.90 -6.16 -3.94
CA LEU A 119 4.51 -6.99 -4.98
C LEU A 119 5.37 -6.16 -5.96
N ALA A 120 4.96 -4.93 -6.28
CA ALA A 120 5.61 -4.11 -7.30
C ALA A 120 7.03 -3.66 -6.93
N PRO A 121 7.33 -3.20 -5.69
CA PRO A 121 8.70 -2.87 -5.32
C PRO A 121 9.62 -4.10 -5.23
N ALA A 122 9.07 -5.30 -5.07
CA ALA A 122 9.85 -6.54 -5.09
C ALA A 122 10.32 -6.90 -6.50
N SER A 123 9.51 -6.62 -7.53
CA SER A 123 9.90 -6.84 -8.92
C SER A 123 10.82 -5.74 -9.45
N ASP A 124 10.47 -4.48 -9.19
CA ASP A 124 11.29 -3.32 -9.57
C ASP A 124 11.12 -2.19 -8.54
N PRO A 125 12.05 -2.06 -7.59
CA PRO A 125 11.97 -1.01 -6.59
C PRO A 125 12.23 0.38 -7.17
N GLN A 126 12.99 0.51 -8.28
CA GLN A 126 13.24 1.82 -8.89
C GLN A 126 11.99 2.35 -9.57
N ALA A 127 11.28 1.52 -10.34
CA ALA A 127 10.05 1.92 -11.00
C ALA A 127 8.89 2.16 -10.00
N HIS A 128 8.85 1.40 -8.90
CA HIS A 128 7.66 1.33 -8.03
C HIS A 128 7.86 1.84 -6.60
N HIS A 129 8.95 2.56 -6.31
CA HIS A 129 9.24 3.12 -4.98
C HIS A 129 8.13 4.04 -4.42
N SER A 130 7.31 4.66 -5.27
CA SER A 130 6.25 5.57 -4.84
C SER A 130 5.02 4.85 -4.26
N LEU A 131 4.76 3.60 -4.66
CA LEU A 131 3.52 2.89 -4.33
C LEU A 131 3.34 2.63 -2.82
N PRO A 132 4.35 2.19 -2.06
CA PRO A 132 4.22 2.08 -0.61
C PRO A 132 3.87 3.42 0.07
N TYR A 133 4.29 4.55 -0.51
CA TYR A 133 4.00 5.89 0.02
C TYR A 133 2.60 6.41 -0.30
N ALA A 134 1.91 5.84 -1.30
CA ALA A 134 0.52 6.19 -1.60
C ALA A 134 -0.46 5.72 -0.51
N CYS A 135 -0.10 4.70 0.27
CA CYS A 135 -0.94 4.18 1.35
C CYS A 135 -1.12 5.18 2.51
N THR A 136 -2.33 5.29 3.06
CA THR A 136 -2.58 6.07 4.29
C THR A 136 -2.19 5.34 5.57
N LEU A 137 -1.82 4.06 5.48
CA LEU A 137 -1.55 3.15 6.61
C LEU A 137 -2.72 3.01 7.60
N CYS A 138 -3.96 3.16 7.12
CA CYS A 138 -5.17 3.06 7.97
C CYS A 138 -5.50 1.65 8.52
N GLY A 139 -4.75 0.61 8.16
CA GLY A 139 -4.96 -0.76 8.69
C GLY A 139 -6.12 -1.56 8.11
N SER A 140 -7.15 -0.90 7.57
CA SER A 140 -8.40 -1.55 7.13
C SER A 140 -8.21 -2.76 6.19
N CYS A 141 -7.24 -2.70 5.27
CA CYS A 141 -6.96 -3.82 4.35
C CYS A 141 -6.47 -5.09 5.06
N THR A 142 -5.78 -4.95 6.19
CA THR A 142 -5.33 -6.08 7.01
C THR A 142 -6.49 -6.69 7.78
N ASP A 143 -7.35 -5.86 8.35
CA ASP A 143 -8.49 -6.32 9.15
C ASP A 143 -9.45 -7.17 8.31
N VAL A 144 -9.74 -6.75 7.08
CA VAL A 144 -10.67 -7.45 6.17
C VAL A 144 -10.02 -8.63 5.43
N CYS A 145 -8.70 -8.84 5.55
CA CYS A 145 -8.03 -9.88 4.77
C CYS A 145 -8.45 -11.28 5.25
N PRO A 146 -9.09 -12.11 4.41
CA PRO A 146 -9.56 -13.44 4.83
C PRO A 146 -8.41 -14.41 5.12
N VAL A 147 -7.24 -14.17 4.54
CA VAL A 147 -6.01 -14.97 4.71
C VAL A 147 -4.95 -14.27 5.56
N LYS A 148 -5.37 -13.27 6.36
CA LYS A 148 -4.60 -12.65 7.45
C LYS A 148 -3.24 -12.06 7.04
N ILE A 149 -3.16 -11.47 5.85
CA ILE A 149 -1.96 -10.75 5.40
C ILE A 149 -1.86 -9.39 6.10
N PRO A 150 -0.76 -9.09 6.80
CA PRO A 150 -0.55 -7.80 7.47
C PRO A 150 -0.11 -6.71 6.48
N LEU A 151 -0.92 -6.47 5.44
CA LEU A 151 -0.66 -5.56 4.32
C LEU A 151 -0.14 -4.17 4.75
N HIS A 152 -0.76 -3.53 5.75
CA HIS A 152 -0.33 -2.18 6.17
C HIS A 152 1.05 -2.20 6.86
N HIS A 153 1.37 -3.25 7.63
CA HIS A 153 2.71 -3.42 8.20
C HIS A 153 3.75 -3.71 7.12
N GLN A 154 3.41 -4.50 6.10
CA GLN A 154 4.30 -4.77 4.96
C GLN A 154 4.59 -3.52 4.14
N LEU A 155 3.57 -2.69 3.91
CA LEU A 155 3.75 -1.40 3.24
C LEU A 155 4.61 -0.45 4.08
N LEU A 156 4.49 -0.47 5.41
CA LEU A 156 5.36 0.29 6.29
C LEU A 156 6.81 -0.21 6.24
N ALA A 157 7.02 -1.53 6.25
CA ALA A 157 8.35 -2.13 6.12
C ALA A 157 9.01 -1.72 4.80
N TRP A 158 8.28 -1.78 3.69
CA TRP A 158 8.75 -1.29 2.39
C TRP A 158 9.19 0.17 2.41
N ARG A 159 8.46 1.06 3.10
CA ARG A 159 8.90 2.47 3.25
C ARG A 159 10.25 2.56 3.94
N GLY A 160 10.48 1.76 4.99
CA GLY A 160 11.76 1.70 5.68
C GLY A 160 12.88 1.21 4.77
N GLU A 161 12.64 0.15 4.01
CA GLU A 161 13.61 -0.41 3.08
C GLU A 161 13.97 0.54 1.93
N LEU A 162 12.98 1.19 1.32
CA LEU A 162 13.19 2.20 0.29
C LEU A 162 13.95 3.43 0.84
N ALA A 163 13.73 3.79 2.11
CA ALA A 163 14.50 4.83 2.77
C ALA A 163 15.98 4.45 2.93
N GLN A 164 16.25 3.22 3.36
CA GLN A 164 17.61 2.68 3.52
C GLN A 164 18.33 2.60 2.17
N ARG A 165 17.62 2.18 1.12
CA ARG A 165 18.10 2.15 -0.28
C ARG A 165 18.26 3.55 -0.90
N LYS A 166 18.00 4.64 -0.15
CA LYS A 166 18.09 6.05 -0.61
C LYS A 166 17.16 6.36 -1.79
N MET A 167 16.10 5.58 -2.01
CA MET A 167 15.09 5.75 -3.08
C MET A 167 14.02 6.80 -2.73
N ILE A 168 14.37 7.76 -1.88
CA ILE A 168 13.53 8.89 -1.50
C ILE A 168 14.27 10.16 -1.92
N PRO A 169 13.59 11.15 -2.53
CA PRO A 169 14.21 12.42 -2.90
C PRO A 169 14.99 13.06 -1.74
N LEU A 170 16.18 13.61 -2.04
CA LEU A 170 17.10 14.15 -1.02
C LEU A 170 16.43 15.21 -0.13
N GLY A 171 15.65 16.13 -0.73
CA GLY A 171 14.91 17.16 0.00
C GLY A 171 13.91 16.58 1.01
N LYS A 172 13.21 15.49 0.64
CA LYS A 172 12.30 14.79 1.56
C LYS A 172 13.07 14.09 2.69
N ARG A 173 14.23 13.49 2.40
CA ARG A 173 15.08 12.88 3.44
C ARG A 173 15.61 13.93 4.43
N LEU A 174 16.08 15.08 3.93
CA LEU A 174 16.60 16.16 4.78
C LEU A 174 15.50 16.77 5.65
N SER A 175 14.34 17.08 5.07
CA SER A 175 13.19 17.61 5.81
C SER A 175 12.71 16.65 6.90
N MET A 176 12.62 15.34 6.62
CA MET A 176 12.28 14.33 7.64
C MET A 176 13.34 14.22 8.74
N LYS A 177 14.64 14.32 8.41
CA LYS A 177 15.72 14.35 9.41
C LYS A 177 15.61 15.59 10.32
N LEU A 178 15.34 16.76 9.74
CA LEU A 178 15.13 18.00 10.50
C LEU A 178 13.88 17.90 11.38
N ALA A 179 12.77 17.40 10.83
CA ALA A 179 11.54 17.18 11.58
C ALA A 179 11.76 16.25 12.76
N ARG A 180 12.52 15.16 12.61
CA ARG A 180 12.90 14.28 13.73
C ARG A 180 13.63 15.04 14.84
N ILE A 181 14.59 15.90 14.49
CA ILE A 181 15.35 16.68 15.49
C ILE A 181 14.43 17.67 16.21
N VAL A 182 13.63 18.42 15.46
CA VAL A 182 12.73 19.45 16.01
C VAL A 182 11.63 18.84 16.86
N LEU A 183 10.96 17.80 16.37
CA LEU A 183 9.84 17.16 17.08
C LEU A 183 10.31 16.22 18.20
N GLY A 184 11.47 15.59 18.05
CA GLY A 184 12.03 14.65 19.03
C GLY A 184 12.73 15.32 20.21
N THR A 185 13.08 16.61 20.12
CA THR A 185 13.81 17.32 21.17
C THR A 185 12.90 18.36 21.85
N PRO A 186 12.44 18.14 23.10
CA PRO A 186 11.41 18.97 23.72
C PRO A 186 11.75 20.45 23.85
N TRP A 187 13.02 20.82 24.05
CA TRP A 187 13.44 22.22 24.12
C TRP A 187 13.44 22.90 22.74
N ILE A 188 13.95 22.23 21.69
CA ILE A 188 13.93 22.74 20.30
C ILE A 188 12.48 22.92 19.86
N TYR A 189 11.62 21.92 20.07
CA TYR A 189 10.20 22.01 19.75
C TYR A 189 9.53 23.22 20.40
N ARG A 190 9.82 23.47 21.70
CA ARG A 190 9.29 24.62 22.45
C ARG A 190 9.77 25.95 21.88
N SER A 191 11.07 26.08 21.67
CA SER A 191 11.67 27.32 21.14
C SER A 191 11.21 27.61 19.72
N ALA A 192 11.23 26.59 18.84
CA ALA A 192 10.74 26.70 17.47
C ALA A 192 9.25 27.08 17.43
N GLY A 193 8.41 26.45 18.26
CA GLY A 193 7.00 26.79 18.35
C GLY A 193 6.74 28.21 18.90
N TRP A 194 7.54 28.65 19.88
CA TRP A 194 7.46 30.02 20.42
C TRP A 194 7.88 31.06 19.37
N LEU A 195 9.01 30.82 18.69
CA LEU A 195 9.49 31.64 17.58
C LEU A 195 8.44 31.73 16.48
N ALA A 196 7.88 30.60 16.05
CA ALA A 196 6.86 30.55 15.01
C ALA A 196 5.59 31.35 15.40
N ARG A 197 5.13 31.26 16.65
CA ARG A 197 3.97 32.04 17.12
C ARG A 197 4.25 33.55 17.15
N LYS A 198 5.45 33.96 17.53
CA LYS A 198 5.84 35.38 17.59
C LYS A 198 6.07 35.93 16.19
N SER A 199 6.78 35.20 15.34
CA SER A 199 7.08 35.61 13.98
C SER A 199 5.81 35.78 13.15
N LEU A 200 4.84 34.87 13.23
CA LEU A 200 3.58 34.97 12.47
C LEU A 200 2.77 36.25 12.79
N ARG A 201 2.99 36.90 13.94
CA ARG A 201 2.33 38.17 14.29
C ARG A 201 3.03 39.41 13.73
N ILE A 202 4.31 39.28 13.44
CA ILE A 202 5.19 40.41 13.09
C ILE A 202 5.55 40.37 11.60
N LEU A 203 5.60 39.17 11.00
CA LEU A 203 5.98 38.99 9.61
C LEU A 203 4.96 39.66 8.68
N PRO A 204 5.43 40.49 7.73
CA PRO A 204 4.55 41.20 6.83
C PRO A 204 3.86 40.24 5.85
N HIS A 205 2.69 40.65 5.36
CA HIS A 205 1.83 39.83 4.50
C HIS A 205 2.54 39.30 3.25
N TRP A 206 3.43 40.08 2.62
CA TRP A 206 4.17 39.66 1.42
C TRP A 206 5.14 38.49 1.67
N LEU A 207 5.65 38.36 2.90
CA LEU A 207 6.58 37.28 3.25
C LEU A 207 5.84 35.99 3.62
N THR A 208 4.59 36.10 4.08
CA THR A 208 3.72 34.97 4.43
C THR A 208 2.87 34.49 3.23
N HIS A 209 2.44 35.41 2.36
CA HIS A 209 1.62 35.18 1.16
C HIS A 209 2.47 35.38 -0.09
N ASN A 210 3.35 34.42 -0.34
CA ASN A 210 4.22 34.40 -1.51
C ASN A 210 4.03 33.11 -2.31
N ARG A 211 4.61 33.07 -3.52
CA ARG A 211 4.49 31.91 -4.43
C ARG A 211 5.10 30.62 -3.90
N LEU A 212 6.04 30.70 -2.95
CA LEU A 212 6.69 29.54 -2.33
C LEU A 212 5.81 28.90 -1.25
N ASN A 213 4.91 29.67 -0.63
CA ASN A 213 3.93 29.17 0.31
C ASN A 213 2.67 28.71 -0.46
N THR A 214 2.58 27.41 -0.73
CA THR A 214 1.44 26.83 -1.45
C THR A 214 0.13 26.88 -0.66
N TRP A 215 0.19 26.91 0.68
CA TRP A 215 -1.00 27.02 1.54
C TRP A 215 -1.72 28.35 1.30
N THR A 216 -0.96 29.45 1.23
CA THR A 216 -1.50 30.80 1.09
C THR A 216 -2.01 31.15 -0.31
N ARG A 217 -1.91 30.22 -1.26
CA ARG A 217 -2.53 30.38 -2.58
C ARG A 217 -4.05 30.26 -2.54
N GLN A 218 -4.60 29.49 -1.60
CA GLN A 218 -6.04 29.21 -1.52
C GLN A 218 -6.59 29.38 -0.09
N ARG A 219 -5.74 29.62 0.91
CA ARG A 219 -6.13 29.65 2.33
C ARG A 219 -5.39 30.73 3.09
N GLU A 220 -6.07 31.44 3.98
CA GLU A 220 -5.43 32.39 4.88
C GLU A 220 -4.64 31.66 5.98
N LEU A 221 -3.62 32.31 6.54
CA LEU A 221 -2.94 31.81 7.72
C LEU A 221 -3.77 32.09 8.98
N PRO A 222 -3.86 31.13 9.93
CA PRO A 222 -4.58 31.37 11.16
C PRO A 222 -3.88 32.46 12.00
N SER A 223 -4.67 33.28 12.69
CA SER A 223 -4.14 34.26 13.64
C SER A 223 -3.32 33.55 14.74
N ALA A 224 -2.05 33.91 14.91
CA ALA A 224 -1.20 33.26 15.91
C ALA A 224 -1.69 33.54 17.34
N PRO A 225 -2.07 32.50 18.12
CA PRO A 225 -2.63 32.69 19.45
C PRO A 225 -1.61 33.29 20.41
N GLN A 226 -2.07 34.13 21.35
CA GLN A 226 -1.19 34.81 22.32
C GLN A 226 -0.38 33.82 23.16
N LYS A 227 -1.04 32.76 23.61
CA LYS A 227 -0.48 31.72 24.48
C LYS A 227 -0.53 30.36 23.78
N SER A 228 0.47 29.52 24.04
CA SER A 228 0.40 28.11 23.62
C SER A 228 -0.55 27.30 24.50
N PHE A 229 -1.06 26.19 23.98
CA PHE A 229 -1.81 25.21 24.78
C PHE A 229 -1.07 24.82 26.07
N ARG A 230 0.27 24.65 26.01
CA ARG A 230 1.08 24.31 27.18
C ARG A 230 1.12 25.41 28.24
N GLU A 231 1.17 26.68 27.82
CA GLU A 231 1.10 27.82 28.73
C GLU A 231 -0.28 27.93 29.37
N LEU A 232 -1.34 27.74 28.58
CA LEU A 232 -2.72 27.70 29.09
C LEU A 232 -2.90 26.56 30.09
N TYR A 233 -2.42 25.36 29.76
CA TYR A 233 -2.50 24.18 30.61
C TYR A 233 -1.78 24.36 31.95
N ARG A 234 -0.58 24.96 31.95
CA ARG A 234 0.13 25.28 33.19
C ARG A 234 -0.62 26.28 34.06
N LYS A 235 -1.28 27.27 33.43
CA LYS A 235 -2.09 28.26 34.15
C LYS A 235 -3.38 27.66 34.74
N MET A 236 -3.94 26.61 34.15
CA MET A 236 -5.14 25.94 34.68
C MET A 236 -4.84 24.90 35.76
N LYS A 237 -3.63 24.35 35.78
CA LYS A 237 -3.21 23.33 36.76
C LYS A 237 -2.51 23.87 38.01
N GLY A 238 -2.10 25.13 37.99
CA GLY A 238 -1.60 25.85 39.17
C GLY A 238 -2.67 26.80 39.67
#